data_AF-A0A7C3V2S9-F1
#
_entry.id   AF-A0A7C3V2S9-F1
#
_cell.length_a   1.000
_cell.length_b   1.000
_cell.length_c   1.000
_cell.angle_alpha   90.00
_cell.angle_beta   90.00
_cell.angle_gamma   90.00
#
_symmetry.space_group_name_H-M   'P 1'
#
loop_
_entity.id
_entity.type
_entity.pdbx_description
1 polymer ?
#
loop_
_entity_poly.entity_id
_entity_poly.type
_entity_poly.pdbx_seq_one_letter_code
_entity_poly.pdbx_strand_id
1 'polypeptide(L)'
;MRLAMAGEFEKTIPSAKEIIAKGKIDITVKRGGVIQRQEFTVRRAMGPGGEYPYLFIDKFVDLGELVRIAEEYQLPVTAKNGSVFPKDKTSKDFADLLR
;
A
#
# COMPACT_ATOMS: atom_id res chain seq x y z
N MET A 1 35.66 -15.37 -20.01
CA MET A 1 34.83 -16.09 -19.03
C MET A 1 34.88 -15.34 -17.70
N ARG A 2 33.91 -14.46 -17.45
CA ARG A 2 33.65 -13.85 -16.13
C ARG A 2 32.14 -13.88 -15.96
N LEU A 3 31.70 -14.66 -14.98
CA LEU A 3 30.29 -14.86 -14.65
C LEU A 3 29.65 -13.51 -14.35
N ALA A 4 28.59 -13.19 -15.08
CA ALA A 4 27.65 -12.15 -14.68
C ALA A 4 27.02 -12.61 -13.37
N MET A 5 27.38 -11.93 -12.27
CA MET A 5 26.66 -12.08 -11.01
C MET A 5 25.28 -11.47 -11.21
N ALA A 6 24.27 -12.34 -11.27
CA ALA A 6 22.89 -11.97 -11.09
C ALA A 6 22.75 -11.43 -9.66
N GLY A 7 22.89 -10.11 -9.52
CA GLY A 7 22.48 -9.42 -8.31
C GLY A 7 21.00 -9.67 -8.12
N GLU A 8 20.67 -10.47 -7.11
CA GLU A 8 19.32 -10.59 -6.59
C GLU A 8 18.87 -9.16 -6.25
N PHE A 9 17.93 -8.63 -7.04
CA PHE A 9 17.25 -7.40 -6.67
C PHE A 9 16.47 -7.71 -5.39
N GLU A 10 17.07 -7.43 -4.23
CA GLU A 10 16.33 -7.24 -2.98
C GLU A 10 15.23 -6.24 -3.33
N LYS A 11 13.98 -6.72 -3.43
CA LYS A 11 12.82 -5.84 -3.51
C LYS A 11 12.74 -5.13 -2.17
N THR A 12 13.44 -4.02 -2.06
CA THR A 12 13.33 -3.10 -0.93
C THR A 12 11.93 -2.51 -1.00
N ILE A 13 11.00 -3.11 -0.25
CA ILE A 13 9.67 -2.58 -0.06
C ILE A 13 9.86 -1.19 0.57
N PRO A 14 9.41 -0.11 -0.10
CA PRO A 14 9.57 1.24 0.44
C PRO A 14 8.82 1.34 1.77
N SER A 15 9.40 2.05 2.72
CA SER A 15 8.76 2.29 4.01
C SER A 15 7.50 3.15 3.86
N ALA A 16 6.57 3.04 4.79
CA ALA A 16 5.35 3.85 4.81
C ALA A 16 5.65 5.37 4.71
N LYS A 17 6.71 5.84 5.39
CA LYS A 17 7.15 7.25 5.33
C LYS A 17 7.58 7.67 3.92
N GLU A 18 8.33 6.83 3.22
CA GLU A 18 8.75 7.12 1.84
C GLU A 18 7.57 7.14 0.87
N ILE A 19 6.61 6.23 1.05
CA ILE A 19 5.39 6.17 0.26
C ILE A 19 4.56 7.44 0.44
N ILE A 20 4.37 7.86 1.70
CA ILE A 20 3.66 9.10 2.04
C ILE A 20 4.36 10.31 1.43
N ALA A 21 5.70 10.40 1.56
CA ALA A 21 6.48 11.50 1.01
C ALA A 21 6.41 11.58 -0.53
N LYS A 22 6.42 10.44 -1.22
CA LYS A 22 6.27 10.36 -2.69
C LYS A 22 4.84 10.62 -3.14
N GLY A 23 3.85 10.41 -2.26
CA GLY A 23 2.43 10.57 -2.55
C GLY A 23 1.82 9.46 -3.42
N LYS A 24 2.61 8.45 -3.82
CA LYS A 24 2.17 7.33 -4.65
C LYS A 24 3.13 6.15 -4.61
N ILE A 25 2.63 4.97 -4.98
CA ILE A 25 3.39 3.74 -5.14
C ILE A 25 2.75 2.87 -6.21
N ASP A 26 3.57 2.18 -7.00
CA ASP A 26 3.08 1.13 -7.87
C ASP A 26 3.13 -0.23 -7.18
N ILE A 27 2.00 -0.92 -7.17
CA ILE A 27 1.88 -2.23 -6.53
C ILE A 27 1.42 -3.24 -7.56
N THR A 28 2.06 -4.40 -7.56
CA THR A 28 1.62 -5.55 -8.35
C THR A 28 0.42 -6.18 -7.66
N VAL A 29 -0.71 -6.24 -8.36
CA VAL A 29 -1.98 -6.78 -7.87
C VAL A 29 -2.42 -7.95 -8.76
N LYS A 30 -2.89 -9.03 -8.15
CA LYS A 30 -3.50 -10.15 -8.88
C LYS A 30 -5.01 -9.93 -9.01
N ARG A 31 -5.54 -9.90 -10.23
CA ARG A 31 -6.96 -9.74 -10.52
C ARG A 31 -7.41 -10.78 -11.54
N GLY A 32 -8.36 -11.64 -11.17
CA GLY A 32 -8.91 -12.65 -12.08
C GLY A 32 -7.85 -13.57 -12.71
N GLY A 33 -6.78 -13.88 -11.97
CA GLY A 33 -5.65 -14.68 -12.46
C GLY A 33 -4.58 -13.90 -13.24
N VAL A 34 -4.83 -12.64 -13.59
CA VAL A 34 -3.85 -11.76 -14.27
C VAL A 34 -3.10 -10.92 -13.25
N ILE A 35 -1.79 -10.83 -13.41
CA ILE A 35 -0.93 -9.99 -12.59
C ILE A 35 -0.76 -8.64 -13.29
N GLN A 36 -1.10 -7.54 -12.62
CA GLN A 36 -1.03 -6.20 -13.19
C GLN A 36 -0.40 -5.24 -12.19
N ARG A 37 0.46 -4.33 -12.69
CA ARG A 37 0.98 -3.21 -11.91
C ARG A 37 -0.06 -2.10 -11.89
N GLN A 38 -0.44 -1.65 -10.70
CA GLN A 38 -1.42 -0.59 -10.50
C GLN A 38 -0.83 0.50 -9.63
N GLU A 39 -1.03 1.76 -10.03
CA GLU A 39 -0.61 2.91 -9.23
C GLU A 39 -1.64 3.17 -8.12
N PHE A 40 -1.16 3.23 -6.88
CA PHE A 40 -1.90 3.66 -5.71
C PHE A 40 -1.41 5.05 -5.33
N THR A 41 -2.36 5.94 -5.02
CA THR A 41 -2.07 7.31 -4.57
C THR A 41 -2.27 7.41 -3.07
N VAL A 42 -1.41 8.17 -2.39
CA VAL A 42 -1.60 8.45 -0.96
C VAL A 42 -2.63 9.56 -0.85
N ARG A 43 -3.70 9.28 -0.11
CA ARG A 43 -4.73 10.27 0.25
C ARG A 43 -4.84 10.38 1.76
N ARG A 44 -5.57 11.41 2.21
CA ARG A 44 -5.84 11.66 3.63
C ARG A 44 -7.32 11.50 3.90
N ALA A 45 -7.66 10.82 4.98
CA ALA A 45 -9.03 10.67 5.44
C ALA A 45 -9.12 11.17 6.89
N MET A 46 -10.28 11.71 7.26
CA MET A 46 -10.58 12.10 8.63
C MET A 46 -11.03 10.87 9.41
N GLY A 47 -10.36 10.57 10.53
CA GLY A 47 -10.73 9.52 11.47
C GLY A 47 -10.94 10.05 12.89
N PRO A 48 -11.36 9.21 13.84
CA PRO A 48 -11.55 9.60 15.24
C PRO A 48 -10.28 10.12 15.94
N GLY A 49 -9.09 9.80 15.40
CA GLY A 49 -7.80 10.28 15.91
C GLY A 49 -7.22 11.49 15.17
N GLY A 50 -7.94 12.03 14.17
CA GLY A 50 -7.44 13.06 13.27
C GLY A 50 -7.30 12.56 11.82
N GLU A 51 -6.61 13.35 11.00
CA GLU A 51 -6.28 12.95 9.62
C GLU A 51 -5.28 11.79 9.63
N TYR A 52 -5.47 10.82 8.75
CA TYR A 52 -4.53 9.72 8.55
C TYR A 52 -4.29 9.44 7.06
N PRO A 53 -3.08 8.98 6.67
CA PRO A 53 -2.77 8.63 5.30
C PRO A 53 -3.30 7.24 4.96
N TYR A 54 -3.71 7.04 3.71
CA TYR A 54 -4.09 5.74 3.18
C TYR A 54 -3.75 5.63 1.69
N LEU A 55 -3.50 4.40 1.24
CA LEU A 55 -3.34 4.08 -0.17
C LEU A 55 -4.71 4.01 -0.85
N PHE A 56 -4.87 4.73 -1.96
CA PHE A 56 -6.11 4.81 -2.71
C PHE A 56 -5.93 4.36 -4.15
N ILE A 57 -6.90 3.59 -4.63
CA ILE A 57 -7.06 3.29 -6.05
C ILE A 57 -8.53 3.35 -6.46
N ASP A 58 -8.82 3.99 -7.59
CA ASP A 58 -10.18 4.02 -8.16
C ASP A 58 -10.46 2.80 -9.04
N LYS A 59 -10.24 1.61 -8.50
CA LYS A 59 -10.47 0.32 -9.18
C LYS A 59 -10.99 -0.72 -8.18
N PHE A 60 -11.60 -1.78 -8.71
CA PHE A 60 -11.93 -2.96 -7.91
C PHE A 60 -10.68 -3.80 -7.69
N VAL A 61 -10.41 -4.15 -6.44
CA VAL A 61 -9.30 -5.01 -6.03
C VAL A 61 -9.85 -6.12 -5.14
N ASP A 62 -9.45 -7.36 -5.41
CA ASP A 62 -9.88 -8.52 -4.61
C ASP A 62 -9.53 -8.32 -3.13
N LEU A 63 -10.43 -8.71 -2.22
CA LEU A 63 -10.26 -8.45 -0.78
C LEU A 63 -8.96 -9.05 -0.22
N GLY A 64 -8.58 -10.24 -0.67
CA GLY A 64 -7.32 -10.87 -0.26
C GLY A 64 -6.08 -10.07 -0.68
N GLU A 65 -6.13 -9.40 -1.84
CA GLU A 65 -5.05 -8.50 -2.26
C GLU A 65 -5.04 -7.22 -1.44
N LEU A 66 -6.20 -6.64 -1.11
CA LEU A 66 -6.27 -5.48 -0.22
C LEU A 66 -5.65 -5.76 1.16
N VAL A 67 -5.95 -6.93 1.73
CA VAL A 67 -5.34 -7.40 2.98
C VAL A 67 -3.83 -7.53 2.83
N ARG A 68 -3.35 -8.22 1.78
CA ARG A 68 -1.90 -8.36 1.53
C ARG A 68 -1.21 -7.01 1.44
N ILE A 69 -1.76 -6.07 0.67
CA ILE A 69 -1.18 -4.74 0.48
C ILE A 69 -1.16 -3.96 1.81
N ALA A 70 -2.25 -4.01 2.58
CA ALA A 70 -2.31 -3.34 3.87
C ALA A 70 -1.22 -3.87 4.82
N GLU A 71 -1.03 -5.19 4.90
CA GLU A 71 0.02 -5.81 5.69
C GLU A 71 1.43 -5.50 5.16
N GLU A 72 1.64 -5.57 3.85
CA GLU A 72 2.96 -5.43 3.25
C GLU A 72 3.51 -4.01 3.39
N TYR A 73 2.67 -3.00 3.17
CA TYR A 73 3.05 -1.59 3.23
C TYR A 73 2.75 -0.94 4.57
N GLN A 74 2.13 -1.69 5.49
CA GLN A 74 1.74 -1.22 6.83
C GLN A 74 0.98 0.10 6.77
N LEU A 75 0.06 0.21 5.81
CA LEU A 75 -0.79 1.39 5.57
C LEU A 75 -2.23 0.94 5.29
N PRO A 76 -3.25 1.72 5.68
CA PRO A 76 -4.62 1.47 5.25
C PRO A 76 -4.72 1.56 3.73
N VAL A 77 -5.54 0.71 3.12
CA VAL A 77 -5.75 0.67 1.67
C VAL A 77 -7.23 0.78 1.36
N THR A 78 -7.58 1.60 0.37
CA THR A 78 -8.95 1.81 -0.08
C THR A 78 -9.03 1.62 -1.59
N ALA A 79 -9.98 0.78 -1.99
CA ALA A 79 -10.38 0.54 -3.37
C ALA A 79 -11.88 0.82 -3.54
N LYS A 80 -12.39 0.71 -4.76
CA LYS A 80 -13.80 0.97 -5.07
C LYS A 80 -14.78 0.05 -4.32
N ASN A 81 -14.33 -1.14 -3.94
CA ASN A 81 -15.11 -2.14 -3.23
C ASN A 81 -14.92 -2.14 -1.71
N GLY A 82 -14.13 -1.21 -1.15
CA GLY A 82 -13.99 -1.07 0.30
C GLY A 82 -12.60 -0.66 0.75
N SER A 83 -12.47 -0.55 2.08
CA SER A 83 -11.23 -0.19 2.76
C SER A 83 -10.80 -1.32 3.69
N VAL A 84 -9.49 -1.55 3.77
CA VAL A 84 -8.87 -2.53 4.65
C VAL A 84 -7.76 -1.85 5.44
N PHE A 85 -7.73 -2.13 6.73
CA PHE A 85 -6.65 -1.73 7.63
C PHE A 85 -5.71 -2.92 7.86
N PRO A 86 -4.43 -2.68 8.14
CA PRO A 86 -3.54 -3.74 8.61
C PRO A 86 -4.08 -4.33 9.91
N LYS A 87 -3.75 -5.59 10.16
CA LYS A 87 -4.23 -6.37 11.28
C LYS A 87 -3.93 -5.66 12.60
N ASP A 88 -4.92 -5.67 13.48
CA ASP A 88 -4.85 -5.09 14.82
C ASP A 88 -4.59 -3.56 14.83
N LYS A 89 -4.71 -2.89 13.69
CA LYS A 89 -4.58 -1.42 13.57
C LYS A 89 -5.89 -0.75 13.19
N THR A 90 -6.02 0.49 13.61
CA THR A 90 -7.17 1.36 13.35
C THR A 90 -6.70 2.70 12.79
N SER A 91 -7.62 3.56 12.37
CA SER A 91 -7.27 4.90 11.86
C SER A 91 -6.47 5.77 12.84
N LYS A 92 -6.59 5.53 14.16
CA LYS A 92 -5.83 6.26 15.17
C LYS A 92 -4.33 5.98 15.11
N ASP A 93 -3.96 4.75 14.79
CA ASP A 93 -2.56 4.30 14.72
C ASP A 93 -1.77 4.95 13.57
N PHE A 94 -2.47 5.60 12.63
CA PHE A 94 -1.87 6.24 11.46
C PHE A 94 -1.98 7.78 11.51
N ALA A 95 -2.67 8.35 12.48
CA ALA A 95 -2.87 9.80 12.55
C ALA A 95 -1.54 10.56 12.79
N ASP A 96 -0.61 9.95 13.52
CA ASP A 96 0.71 10.51 13.80
C ASP A 96 1.67 10.46 12.60
N LEU A 97 1.34 9.73 11.53
CA LEU A 97 2.20 9.63 10.34
C LEU A 97 2.16 10.88 9.45
N LEU A 98 1.22 11.79 9.71
CA LEU A 98 1.09 13.06 8.99
C LEU A 98 1.63 14.27 9.77
N ARG A 99 2.16 14.04 10.98
CA ARG A 99 2.73 15.08 11.84
C ARG A 99 4.21 15.32 11.56
#